data_AF-A0A926RWJ1-F1
#
_entry.id   AF-A0A926RWJ1-F1
#
_cell.length_a   1.000
_cell.length_b   1.000
_cell.length_c   1.000
_cell.angle_alpha   90.00
_cell.angle_beta   90.00
_cell.angle_gamma   90.00
#
_symmetry.space_group_name_H-M   'P 1'
#
loop_
_entity.id
_entity.type
_entity.pdbx_description
1 polymer ?
#
loop_
_entity_poly.entity_id
_entity_poly.type
_entity_poly.pdbx_seq_one_letter_code
_entity_poly.pdbx_strand_id
1 'polypeptide(L)'
;MATTSKTTAKKVVNVIELPIHEVEEKAVIVNIQGWRIRAHFDESLNEKKKESYTLGRTIPVEYTGDIEDIHSIKLLPLKGE
;
A
#
# COMPACT_ATOMS: atom_id res chain seq x y z
N MET A 1 25.12 29.61 17.07
CA MET A 1 24.72 29.59 15.64
C MET A 1 24.85 28.15 15.18
N ALA A 2 23.71 27.46 15.01
CA ALA A 2 23.23 26.95 13.70
C ALA A 2 24.05 25.71 13.24
N THR A 3 23.50 24.52 12.99
CA THR A 3 22.19 24.15 12.43
C THR A 3 21.86 22.70 12.82
N THR A 4 20.68 22.48 13.41
CA THR A 4 20.11 21.13 13.51
C THR A 4 19.50 20.81 12.16
N SER A 5 20.26 20.10 11.31
CA SER A 5 19.72 19.54 10.07
C SER A 5 18.73 18.44 10.44
N LYS A 6 17.45 18.82 10.61
CA LYS A 6 16.33 17.90 10.54
C LYS A 6 16.29 17.38 9.11
N THR A 7 17.02 16.30 8.85
CA THR A 7 16.81 15.48 7.66
C THR A 7 15.41 14.90 7.79
N THR A 8 14.41 15.60 7.25
CA THR A 8 13.11 15.02 6.94
C THR A 8 13.40 13.91 5.95
N ALA A 9 13.58 12.69 6.46
CA ALA A 9 13.73 11.51 5.64
C ALA A 9 12.53 11.48 4.70
N LYS A 10 12.76 11.85 3.44
CA LYS A 10 11.76 11.66 2.38
C LYS A 10 11.49 10.18 2.37
N LYS A 11 10.36 9.78 2.95
CA LYS A 11 9.88 8.40 2.89
C LYS A 11 9.76 8.10 1.40
N VAL A 12 10.68 7.30 0.86
CA VAL A 12 10.62 6.90 -0.54
C VAL A 12 9.41 5.99 -0.65
N VAL A 13 8.33 6.51 -1.23
CA VAL A 13 7.10 5.76 -1.47
C VAL A 13 7.17 5.26 -2.91
N ASN A 14 7.23 3.95 -3.05
CA ASN A 14 7.12 3.26 -4.32
C ASN A 14 5.66 2.89 -4.55
N VAL A 15 5.24 2.82 -5.81
CA VAL A 15 3.89 2.40 -6.20
C VAL A 15 4.02 1.20 -7.13
N ILE A 16 3.25 0.15 -6.86
CA ILE A 16 3.14 -1.02 -7.74
C ILE A 16 1.67 -1.31 -8.02
N GLU A 17 1.36 -1.63 -9.26
CA GLU A 17 0.02 -2.01 -9.68
C GLU A 17 -0.14 -3.52 -9.53
N LEU A 18 -1.08 -3.95 -8.67
CA LEU A 18 -1.28 -5.35 -8.36
C LEU A 18 -2.75 -5.74 -8.48
N PRO A 19 -3.05 -6.93 -9.03
CA PRO A 19 -4.41 -7.45 -9.07
C PRO A 19 -4.86 -7.83 -7.65
N ILE A 20 -6.11 -7.47 -7.33
CA ILE A 20 -6.76 -7.93 -6.12
C ILE A 20 -7.13 -9.40 -6.30
N HIS A 21 -6.59 -10.25 -5.43
CA HIS A 21 -6.91 -11.67 -5.37
C HIS A 21 -8.08 -11.96 -4.44
N GLU A 22 -8.27 -11.14 -3.40
CA GLU A 22 -9.34 -11.31 -2.41
C GLU A 22 -9.73 -9.95 -1.83
N VAL A 23 -11.02 -9.76 -1.58
CA VAL A 23 -11.54 -8.54 -0.96
C VAL A 23 -12.10 -8.92 0.41
N GLU A 24 -11.61 -8.25 1.44
CA GLU A 24 -12.11 -8.37 2.81
C GLU A 24 -12.81 -7.06 3.21
N GLU A 25 -13.55 -7.06 4.32
CA GLU A 25 -14.28 -5.88 4.81
C GLU A 25 -13.35 -4.66 5.07
N LYS A 26 -12.12 -4.93 5.53
CA LYS A 26 -11.15 -3.91 5.97
C LYS A 26 -9.83 -3.95 5.21
N ALA A 27 -9.70 -4.81 4.22
CA ALA A 27 -8.45 -5.02 3.50
C ALA A 27 -8.69 -5.65 2.13
N VAL A 28 -7.66 -5.68 1.32
CA VAL A 28 -7.56 -6.50 0.11
C VAL A 28 -6.31 -7.34 0.18
N ILE A 29 -6.37 -8.54 -0.41
CA ILE A 29 -5.21 -9.39 -0.57
C ILE A 29 -4.69 -9.23 -1.99
N VAL A 30 -3.41 -8.87 -2.11
CA VAL A 30 -2.66 -8.78 -3.36
C VAL A 30 -1.50 -9.76 -3.33
N ASN A 31 -0.96 -10.11 -4.49
CA ASN A 31 0.21 -10.98 -4.57
C ASN A 31 1.44 -10.19 -5.05
N ILE A 32 2.51 -10.22 -4.26
CA ILE A 32 3.80 -9.61 -4.60
C ILE A 32 4.85 -10.72 -4.66
N GLN A 33 5.43 -10.98 -5.83
CA GLN A 33 6.52 -11.96 -5.99
C GLN A 33 6.18 -13.37 -5.43
N GLY A 34 4.92 -13.81 -5.54
CA GLY A 34 4.45 -15.10 -5.02
C GLY A 34 3.93 -15.04 -3.57
N TRP A 35 4.06 -13.91 -2.88
CA TRP A 35 3.60 -13.71 -1.51
C TRP A 35 2.23 -13.07 -1.46
N ARG A 36 1.32 -13.64 -0.67
CA ARG A 36 0.01 -13.02 -0.38
C ARG A 36 0.20 -11.95 0.69
N ILE A 37 0.00 -10.70 0.30
CA ILE A 37 0.13 -9.54 1.18
C ILE A 37 -1.25 -8.92 1.40
N ARG A 38 -1.56 -8.60 2.66
CA ARG A 38 -2.79 -7.95 3.06
C ARG A 38 -2.60 -6.44 3.11
N ALA A 39 -3.24 -5.71 2.20
CA ALA A 39 -3.27 -4.26 2.16
C ALA A 39 -4.52 -3.75 2.89
N HIS A 40 -4.34 -3.07 4.01
CA HIS A 40 -5.45 -2.54 4.80
C HIS A 40 -6.00 -1.24 4.20
N PHE A 41 -7.31 -1.07 4.28
CA PHE A 41 -7.95 0.21 3.96
C PHE A 41 -7.66 1.22 5.06
N ASP A 42 -7.37 2.46 4.67
CA ASP A 42 -7.32 3.55 5.62
C ASP A 42 -8.73 3.80 6.21
N GLU A 43 -8.79 4.27 7.46
CA GLU A 43 -10.07 4.63 8.10
C GLU A 43 -10.79 5.77 7.36
N SER A 44 -10.02 6.60 6.63
CA SER A 44 -10.54 7.70 5.81
C SER A 44 -11.06 7.25 4.44
N LEU A 45 -10.95 5.97 4.09
CA LEU A 45 -11.36 5.47 2.79
C LEU A 45 -12.89 5.43 2.68
N ASN A 46 -13.44 6.23 1.77
CA ASN A 46 -14.87 6.34 1.51
C ASN A 46 -15.48 5.00 1.05
N GLU A 47 -16.67 4.66 1.53
CA GLU A 47 -17.39 3.42 1.18
C GLU A 47 -17.58 3.26 -0.33
N LYS A 48 -17.91 4.34 -1.05
CA LYS A 48 -18.02 4.30 -2.53
C LYS A 48 -16.71 3.90 -3.23
N LYS A 49 -15.57 4.25 -2.63
CA LYS A 49 -14.26 3.82 -3.15
C LYS A 49 -13.93 2.41 -2.72
N LYS A 50 -14.32 1.95 -1.52
CA LYS A 50 -14.23 0.54 -1.11
C LYS A 50 -14.93 -0.37 -2.12
N GLU A 51 -16.11 0.03 -2.61
CA GLU A 51 -16.83 -0.70 -3.67
C GLU A 51 -16.07 -0.79 -5.00
N SER A 52 -15.12 0.12 -5.26
CA SER A 52 -14.26 0.04 -6.44
C SER A 52 -13.16 -1.03 -6.32
N TYR A 53 -12.84 -1.50 -5.11
CA TYR A 53 -11.89 -2.58 -4.87
C TYR A 53 -12.58 -3.93 -5.04
N THR A 54 -12.68 -4.39 -6.29
CA THR A 54 -13.29 -5.67 -6.65
C THR A 54 -12.25 -6.70 -7.06
N LEU A 55 -12.57 -7.98 -6.86
CA LEU A 55 -11.69 -9.10 -7.22
C LEU A 55 -11.33 -9.06 -8.70
N GLY A 56 -10.05 -9.29 -9.01
CA GLY A 56 -9.50 -9.23 -10.37
C GLY A 56 -9.17 -7.82 -10.85
N ARG A 57 -9.56 -6.77 -10.14
CA ARG A 57 -9.18 -5.39 -10.47
C ARG A 57 -7.75 -5.12 -10.02
N THR A 58 -6.99 -4.41 -10.85
CA THR A 58 -5.67 -3.91 -10.49
C THR A 58 -5.78 -2.61 -9.69
N ILE A 59 -5.01 -2.52 -8.61
CA ILE A 59 -4.94 -1.33 -7.76
C ILE A 59 -3.49 -0.87 -7.57
N PRO A 60 -3.25 0.44 -7.45
CA PRO A 60 -1.97 0.95 -7.03
C PRO A 60 -1.80 0.69 -5.54
N VAL A 61 -0.75 -0.04 -5.17
CA VAL A 61 -0.35 -0.28 -3.79
C VAL A 61 0.92 0.50 -3.53
N GLU A 62 0.84 1.41 -2.57
CA GLU A 62 1.99 2.16 -2.11
C GLU A 62 2.77 1.34 -1.08
N TYR A 63 4.10 1.31 -1.22
CA TYR A 63 4.98 0.61 -0.29
C TYR A 63 6.31 1.33 -0.10
N THR A 64 6.99 1.00 0.98
CA THR A 64 8.36 1.43 1.25
C THR A 64 9.24 0.22 1.47
N GLY A 65 10.48 0.25 0.99
CA GLY A 65 11.42 -0.87 1.07
C GLY A 65 11.80 -1.40 -0.31
N ASP A 66 12.38 -2.60 -0.33
CA ASP A 66 12.87 -3.27 -1.53
C ASP A 66 11.94 -4.42 -1.92
N ILE A 67 11.52 -4.51 -3.19
CA ILE A 67 10.58 -5.55 -3.64
C ILE A 67 11.23 -6.93 -3.81
N GLU A 68 12.54 -6.96 -4.00
CA GLU A 68 13.32 -8.19 -4.06
C GLU A 68 13.47 -8.81 -2.66
N ASP A 69 13.34 -8.00 -1.59
CA ASP A 69 13.30 -8.43 -0.19
C ASP A 69 11.94 -8.13 0.47
N ILE A 70 11.01 -9.07 0.37
CA ILE A 70 9.62 -8.92 0.88
C ILE A 70 9.54 -8.54 2.37
N HIS A 71 10.52 -8.94 3.19
CA HIS A 71 10.57 -8.60 4.62
C HIS A 71 10.87 -7.13 4.88
N SER A 72 11.50 -6.46 3.90
CA SER A 72 11.75 -5.02 3.93
C SER A 72 10.57 -4.21 3.39
N ILE A 73 9.57 -4.85 2.77
CA ILE A 73 8.38 -4.17 2.26
C ILE A 73 7.42 -3.86 3.40
N LYS A 74 7.10 -2.57 3.53
CA LYS A 74 5.98 -2.10 4.32
C LYS A 74 4.94 -1.47 3.40
N LEU A 75 3.77 -2.10 3.32
CA LEU A 75 2.62 -1.52 2.63
C LEU A 75 2.11 -0.29 3.39
N LEU A 76 1.69 0.72 2.65
CA LEU A 76 0.97 1.86 3.19
C LEU A 76 -0.54 1.61 3.07
N PRO A 77 -1.34 2.19 3.98
CA PRO A 77 -2.79 2.12 3.89
C PRO A 77 -3.27 2.70 2.55
N LEU A 78 -4.26 2.05 1.96
CA LEU A 78 -4.89 2.54 0.74
C LEU A 78 -5.65 3.83 1.06
N LYS A 79 -5.10 4.97 0.62
CA LYS A 79 -5.69 6.29 0.85
C LYS A 79 -6.79 6.58 -0.18
N GLY A 80 -7.89 7.16 0.30
CA GLY A 80 -8.85 7.85 -0.55
C GLY A 80 -8.45 9.31 -0.66
N GLU A 81 -7.85 9.73 -1.78
CA GLU A 81 -7.93 11.13 -2.23
C GLU A 81 -9.32 11.45 -2.78
#